data_AF-A0A410RL67-F1
#
_entry.id   AF-A0A410RL67-F1
#
_cell.length_a   1.000
_cell.length_b   1.000
_cell.length_c   1.000
_cell.angle_alpha   90.00
_cell.angle_beta   90.00
_cell.angle_gamma   90.00
#
_symmetry.space_group_name_H-M   'P 1'
#
loop_
_entity.id
_entity.type
_entity.pdbx_description
1 polymer ?
#
loop_
_entity_poly.entity_id
_entity_poly.type
_entity_poly.pdbx_seq_one_letter_code
_entity_poly.pdbx_strand_id
1 'polypeptide(L)'
;MWTSFVSPRLSVVLLALSLAACGSSDPEGPGPTPDSGTSVPDAGTEDAGVPDAGGPDAGMDAGTLDAGVPDAGPVDAGAPLAIPNALSGFGLFTGSPADGGLLPVEGNVPYTLSTPLFSDYAVKSRTLYIPPGKTAHYAPVDALDLPVGTLITKTFAFPADMRNPDQDVRLIETRVLVHQPSGWEAWPYVWNAEQTEATLATGGRVRDVTFTDTEGATRSFRYAVPSKNQCQQCHHLVDEQGEQVLHPIGVKARYLHRTNTYGGVERDQLEYLASLGKLDGLPAPAELPKAPDAFDPQAANLDTRARTYLDINCAHCHNPKGTAGITSQLFLNFDNTSLFSLGECKRPGSAGAGVGGEFDIVPGKHDESILWYRLHTEESGKMMPQIGRTIHHAEGSQLIADWINAMPAKTCK
;
A
#
# COMPACT_ATOMS: atom_id res chain seq x y z
N MET A 1 -14.84 -12.79 -3.65
CA MET A 1 -15.68 -12.57 -2.45
C MET A 1 -14.77 -12.47 -1.23
N TRP A 2 -14.11 -11.33 -1.02
CA TRP A 2 -13.21 -11.09 0.13
C TRP A 2 -13.39 -9.63 0.57
N THR A 3 -14.34 -9.43 1.48
CA THR A 3 -14.60 -8.25 2.32
C THR A 3 -14.95 -8.87 3.68
N SER A 4 -14.42 -8.49 4.84
CA SER A 4 -13.99 -7.18 5.28
C SER A 4 -12.92 -7.34 6.36
N PHE A 5 -12.38 -6.22 6.81
CA PHE A 5 -11.71 -6.11 8.10
C PHE A 5 -12.35 -7.00 9.16
N VAL A 6 -11.50 -7.68 9.94
CA VAL A 6 -11.82 -8.31 11.22
C VAL A 6 -12.86 -7.44 11.93
N SER A 7 -14.12 -7.85 11.84
CA SER A 7 -15.22 -7.13 12.42
C SER A 7 -15.37 -7.66 13.85
N PRO A 8 -15.06 -6.89 14.90
CA PRO A 8 -15.51 -7.27 16.23
C PRO A 8 -17.04 -7.11 16.23
N ARG A 9 -17.74 -8.24 16.39
CA ARG A 9 -19.16 -8.21 16.76
C ARG A 9 -19.26 -7.63 18.16
N LEU A 10 -19.72 -6.40 18.28
CA LEU A 10 -20.24 -5.84 19.54
C LEU A 10 -21.71 -5.48 19.33
N SER A 11 -22.58 -6.37 19.79
CA SER A 11 -24.00 -6.13 19.96
C SER A 11 -24.20 -5.09 21.07
N VAL A 12 -24.57 -3.87 20.72
CA VAL A 12 -25.17 -2.91 21.65
C VAL A 12 -26.68 -3.02 21.51
N VAL A 13 -27.33 -3.66 22.49
CA VAL A 13 -28.78 -3.56 22.69
C VAL A 13 -29.02 -2.29 23.50
N LEU A 14 -29.42 -1.21 22.82
CA LEU A 14 -30.02 -0.04 23.46
C LEU A 14 -31.52 -0.05 23.10
N LEU A 15 -32.31 -0.58 24.03
CA LEU A 15 -33.77 -0.57 23.94
C LEU A 15 -34.25 0.83 24.35
N ALA A 16 -34.74 1.59 23.38
CA ALA A 16 -35.52 2.80 23.63
C ALA A 16 -36.92 2.39 24.13
N LEU A 17 -37.28 2.83 25.34
CA LEU A 17 -38.69 2.95 25.74
C LEU A 17 -39.10 4.42 25.58
N SER A 18 -39.95 4.68 24.59
CA SER A 18 -40.84 5.83 24.56
C SER A 18 -42.22 5.39 25.08
N LEU A 19 -42.67 6.03 26.16
CA LEU A 19 -44.08 6.06 26.54
C LEU A 19 -44.40 7.46 27.06
N ALA A 20 -45.31 8.09 26.33
CA ALA A 20 -45.82 9.43 26.54
C ALA A 20 -46.73 9.53 27.77
N ALA A 21 -46.75 10.69 28.42
CA ALA A 21 -47.93 11.26 29.06
C ALA A 21 -47.79 12.77 29.26
N CYS A 22 -48.76 13.49 28.68
CA CYS A 22 -49.45 14.74 29.08
C CYS A 22 -48.83 15.61 30.20
N GLY A 23 -48.81 16.94 30.16
CA GLY A 23 -49.52 17.96 29.38
C GLY A 23 -49.69 19.23 30.25
N SER A 24 -50.03 20.37 29.63
CA SER A 24 -50.30 21.72 30.20
C SER A 24 -49.07 22.48 30.75
N SER A 25 -48.83 23.77 30.51
CA SER A 25 -49.71 24.91 30.13
C SER A 25 -48.85 26.11 29.67
N ASP A 26 -49.19 26.71 28.52
CA ASP A 26 -48.92 28.13 28.18
C ASP A 26 -49.98 29.02 28.90
N PRO A 27 -49.92 30.38 28.94
CA PRO A 27 -49.22 31.31 28.01
C PRO A 27 -48.60 32.57 28.65
N GLU A 28 -47.88 33.39 27.87
CA GLU A 28 -48.13 34.84 27.67
C GLU A 28 -46.99 35.52 26.86
N GLY A 29 -47.38 36.34 25.88
CA GLY A 29 -46.50 37.12 24.99
C GLY A 29 -46.22 38.56 25.48
N PRO A 30 -46.04 39.55 24.59
CA PRO A 30 -44.72 40.02 24.17
C PRO A 30 -44.43 41.53 24.36
N GLY A 31 -43.13 41.90 24.34
CA GLY A 31 -42.57 43.22 23.96
C GLY A 31 -42.43 44.30 25.07
N PRO A 32 -41.83 45.48 24.78
CA PRO A 32 -40.44 45.75 24.38
C PRO A 32 -39.68 46.71 25.36
N THR A 33 -38.41 47.01 25.02
CA THR A 33 -37.36 47.90 25.61
C THR A 33 -37.79 49.37 25.87
N PRO A 34 -37.08 50.21 26.72
CA PRO A 34 -35.79 50.86 26.35
C PRO A 34 -34.80 51.33 27.46
N ASP A 35 -33.56 51.57 26.99
CA ASP A 35 -32.53 52.58 27.34
C ASP A 35 -31.96 52.78 28.75
N SER A 36 -30.61 52.78 28.83
CA SER A 36 -29.81 54.03 28.84
C SER A 36 -28.31 53.76 28.99
N GLY A 37 -27.46 54.56 28.31
CA GLY A 37 -26.05 54.73 28.73
C GLY A 37 -25.01 54.76 27.61
N THR A 38 -24.89 55.92 26.97
CA THR A 38 -23.92 56.34 25.93
C THR A 38 -22.48 56.54 26.41
N SER A 39 -21.49 56.31 25.53
CA SER A 39 -20.44 57.29 25.18
C SER A 39 -19.74 56.91 23.87
N VAL A 40 -19.71 57.87 22.93
CA VAL A 40 -19.24 57.78 21.53
C VAL A 40 -17.80 58.36 21.42
N PRO A 41 -17.18 58.57 20.23
CA PRO A 41 -16.05 57.79 19.71
C PRO A 41 -14.79 58.66 19.44
N ASP A 42 -13.75 58.09 18.85
CA ASP A 42 -12.92 58.85 17.91
C ASP A 42 -12.41 57.94 16.79
N ALA A 43 -12.70 58.32 15.55
CA ALA A 43 -12.37 57.61 14.32
C ALA A 43 -11.55 58.55 13.44
N GLY A 44 -10.26 58.23 13.29
CA GLY A 44 -9.38 58.88 12.31
C GLY A 44 -9.54 58.22 10.94
N THR A 45 -9.82 59.03 9.93
CA THR A 45 -10.04 58.67 8.52
C THR A 45 -8.75 58.34 7.78
N GLU A 46 -8.86 57.46 6.78
CA GLU A 46 -7.83 57.08 5.82
C GLU A 46 -7.45 58.25 4.89
N ASP A 47 -6.14 58.44 4.65
CA ASP A 47 -5.61 59.36 3.65
C ASP A 47 -5.12 58.58 2.43
N ALA A 48 -5.80 58.79 1.30
CA ALA A 48 -5.48 58.21 0.01
C ALA A 48 -4.49 59.13 -0.73
N GLY A 49 -3.19 58.90 -0.50
CA GLY A 49 -2.11 59.52 -1.26
C GLY A 49 -2.01 58.96 -2.68
N VAL A 50 -1.95 59.87 -3.66
CA VAL A 50 -1.76 59.60 -5.10
C VAL A 50 -0.35 59.00 -5.36
N PRO A 51 -0.17 58.05 -6.29
CA PRO A 51 1.15 57.54 -6.64
C PRO A 51 1.96 58.62 -7.36
N ASP A 52 3.08 59.03 -6.78
CA ASP A 52 4.03 59.92 -7.43
C ASP A 52 4.91 59.12 -8.41
N ALA A 53 4.77 59.41 -9.70
CA ALA A 53 5.58 58.84 -10.75
C ALA A 53 6.88 59.65 -10.87
N GLY A 54 7.84 59.36 -9.99
CA GLY A 54 9.21 59.86 -10.09
C GLY A 54 9.93 59.27 -11.31
N GLY A 55 10.54 60.13 -12.12
CA GLY A 55 11.31 59.76 -13.31
C GLY A 55 12.62 58.99 -12.98
N PRO A 56 13.27 58.40 -14.00
CA PRO A 56 14.43 57.54 -13.79
C PRO A 56 15.68 58.36 -13.48
N ASP A 57 16.10 58.33 -12.22
CA ASP A 57 17.43 58.82 -11.82
C ASP A 57 18.48 57.78 -12.24
N ALA A 58 19.04 57.99 -13.44
CA ALA A 58 20.24 57.33 -13.91
C ALA A 58 21.46 57.85 -13.12
N GLY A 59 21.63 57.33 -11.90
CA GLY A 59 22.87 57.44 -11.12
C GLY A 59 23.79 56.25 -11.42
N MET A 60 25.00 56.52 -11.90
CA MET A 60 26.07 55.52 -12.00
C MET A 60 26.62 55.20 -10.60
N ASP A 61 25.89 54.39 -9.85
CA ASP A 61 26.42 53.65 -8.70
C ASP A 61 25.68 52.31 -8.59
N ALA A 62 25.90 51.46 -9.59
CA ALA A 62 25.54 50.05 -9.48
C ALA A 62 26.57 49.38 -8.56
N GLY A 63 26.36 49.55 -7.25
CA GLY A 63 26.98 48.67 -6.26
C GLY A 63 26.79 47.22 -6.69
N THR A 64 27.83 46.41 -6.54
CA THR A 64 27.78 44.98 -6.86
C THR A 64 26.55 44.36 -6.20
N LEU A 65 25.68 43.73 -7.00
CA LEU A 65 24.60 42.90 -6.47
C LEU A 65 25.23 41.87 -5.54
N ASP A 66 25.02 42.03 -4.24
CA ASP A 66 25.28 40.99 -3.25
C ASP A 66 24.22 39.91 -3.46
N ALA A 67 24.46 39.07 -4.48
CA ALA A 67 23.83 37.77 -4.56
C ALA A 67 24.44 36.95 -3.42
N GLY A 68 23.93 37.19 -2.21
CA GLY A 68 24.23 36.37 -1.06
C GLY A 68 24.15 34.91 -1.47
N VAL A 69 25.16 34.13 -1.08
CA VAL A 69 25.19 32.69 -1.30
C VAL A 69 23.83 32.15 -0.88
N PRO A 70 23.09 31.43 -1.75
CA PRO A 70 21.85 30.79 -1.32
C PRO A 70 22.19 29.92 -0.13
N ASP A 71 21.70 30.32 1.05
CA ASP A 71 21.74 29.49 2.24
C ASP A 71 20.73 28.37 2.00
N ALA A 72 21.18 27.35 1.27
CA ALA A 72 20.54 26.04 1.28
C ALA A 72 20.84 25.44 2.65
N GLY A 73 20.20 26.02 3.68
CA GLY A 73 20.08 25.38 4.97
C GLY A 73 19.64 23.94 4.76
N PRO A 74 20.05 23.00 5.63
CA PRO A 74 19.68 21.61 5.49
C PRO A 74 18.17 21.53 5.27
N VAL A 75 17.76 20.84 4.21
CA VAL A 75 16.34 20.57 3.92
C VAL A 75 15.65 20.18 5.23
N ASP A 76 14.64 20.96 5.62
CA ASP A 76 13.83 20.70 6.82
C ASP A 76 12.95 19.47 6.57
N ALA A 77 13.60 18.33 6.44
CA ALA A 77 13.00 17.04 6.15
C ALA A 77 12.34 16.44 7.42
N GLY A 78 12.27 17.19 8.52
CA GLY A 78 11.75 16.76 9.81
C GLY A 78 12.73 15.91 10.61
N ALA A 79 12.44 15.72 11.90
CA ALA A 79 13.21 14.82 12.75
C ALA A 79 12.91 13.35 12.40
N PRO A 80 13.91 12.45 12.39
CA PRO A 80 13.68 11.02 12.20
C PRO A 80 12.72 10.45 13.25
N LEU A 81 11.81 9.59 12.82
CA LEU A 81 10.93 8.85 13.72
C LEU A 81 11.71 7.78 14.47
N ALA A 82 11.55 7.73 15.79
CA ALA A 82 12.11 6.66 16.60
C ALA A 82 11.40 5.33 16.29
N ILE A 83 12.18 4.27 16.13
CA ILE A 83 11.67 2.93 15.84
C ILE A 83 11.51 2.16 17.15
N PRO A 84 10.27 1.93 17.62
CA PRO A 84 10.03 1.28 18.90
C PRO A 84 10.34 -0.22 18.82
N ASN A 85 10.81 -0.80 19.92
CA ASN A 85 11.01 -2.26 20.00
C ASN A 85 9.67 -3.03 20.00
N ALA A 86 8.61 -2.44 20.55
CA ALA A 86 7.26 -2.98 20.55
C ALA A 86 6.41 -2.29 19.47
N LEU A 87 5.57 -3.04 18.74
CA LEU A 87 4.73 -2.50 17.68
C LEU A 87 3.75 -1.45 18.21
N SER A 88 3.20 -1.70 19.41
CA SER A 88 2.33 -0.76 20.12
C SER A 88 2.97 0.62 20.34
N GLY A 89 4.30 0.70 20.39
CA GLY A 89 5.05 1.95 20.56
C GLY A 89 4.88 2.95 19.40
N PHE A 90 4.40 2.52 18.23
CA PHE A 90 4.05 3.46 17.15
C PHE A 90 2.70 4.14 17.38
N GLY A 91 1.84 3.63 18.27
CA GLY A 91 0.50 4.18 18.51
C GLY A 91 -0.46 4.03 17.34
N LEU A 92 -0.21 3.11 16.40
CA LEU A 92 -1.01 2.94 15.18
C LEU A 92 -2.32 2.15 15.39
N PHE A 93 -2.42 1.42 16.50
CA PHE A 93 -3.54 0.53 16.79
C PHE A 93 -3.95 0.60 18.26
N THR A 94 -5.23 0.33 18.51
CA THR A 94 -5.77 0.03 19.84
C THR A 94 -6.15 -1.45 19.95
N GLY A 95 -6.07 -1.97 21.17
CA GLY A 95 -6.34 -3.39 21.45
C GLY A 95 -5.23 -4.33 20.97
N SER A 96 -5.51 -5.62 21.06
CA SER A 96 -4.67 -6.71 20.57
C SER A 96 -5.56 -7.82 20.02
N PRO A 97 -5.03 -8.74 19.19
CA PRO A 97 -5.84 -9.89 18.77
C PRO A 97 -6.33 -10.74 19.95
N ALA A 98 -5.58 -10.80 21.07
CA ALA A 98 -6.04 -11.45 22.30
C ALA A 98 -7.27 -10.77 22.93
N ASP A 99 -7.40 -9.46 22.77
CA ASP A 99 -8.52 -8.65 23.31
C ASP A 99 -9.69 -8.52 22.33
N GLY A 100 -9.73 -9.35 21.29
CA GLY A 100 -10.81 -9.38 20.31
C GLY A 100 -10.65 -8.41 19.14
N GLY A 101 -9.49 -7.76 18.99
CA GLY A 101 -9.19 -6.99 17.78
C GLY A 101 -7.98 -6.06 17.88
N LEU A 102 -7.30 -5.90 16.74
CA LEU A 102 -6.26 -4.89 16.52
C LEU A 102 -6.84 -3.80 15.61
N LEU A 103 -7.28 -2.69 16.19
CA LEU A 103 -8.06 -1.67 15.50
C LEU A 103 -7.20 -0.46 15.14
N PRO A 104 -7.16 -0.02 13.87
CA PRO A 104 -6.42 1.19 13.49
C PRO A 104 -6.94 2.43 14.24
N VAL A 105 -6.04 3.28 14.71
CA VAL A 105 -6.39 4.60 15.26
C VAL A 105 -6.89 5.54 14.17
N GLU A 106 -7.54 6.64 14.57
CA GLU A 106 -7.91 7.71 13.64
C GLU A 106 -6.68 8.22 12.86
N GLY A 107 -6.85 8.42 11.55
CA GLY A 107 -5.76 8.81 10.64
C GLY A 107 -4.87 7.66 10.16
N ASN A 108 -4.95 6.46 10.76
CA ASN A 108 -4.31 5.25 10.23
C ASN A 108 -5.29 4.50 9.30
N VAL A 109 -5.29 4.86 8.02
CA VAL A 109 -6.37 4.50 7.09
C VAL A 109 -6.24 3.05 6.61
N PRO A 110 -7.23 2.18 6.87
CA PRO A 110 -7.24 0.83 6.30
C PRO A 110 -7.38 0.85 4.78
N TYR A 111 -6.67 -0.05 4.09
CA TYR A 111 -6.82 -0.22 2.65
C TYR A 111 -6.65 -1.67 2.19
N THR A 112 -7.20 -1.96 1.02
CA THR A 112 -7.14 -3.23 0.29
C THR A 112 -6.61 -2.99 -1.12
N LEU A 113 -6.17 -4.07 -1.77
CA LEU A 113 -5.67 -4.05 -3.15
C LEU A 113 -6.62 -4.85 -4.04
N SER A 114 -6.83 -4.44 -5.28
CA SER A 114 -7.64 -5.22 -6.24
C SER A 114 -7.09 -6.64 -6.44
N THR A 115 -5.78 -6.77 -6.63
CA THR A 115 -5.06 -8.04 -6.55
C THR A 115 -3.91 -7.91 -5.53
N PRO A 116 -3.92 -8.66 -4.42
CA PRO A 116 -2.83 -8.62 -3.45
C PRO A 116 -1.67 -9.54 -3.85
N LEU A 117 -0.43 -9.13 -3.52
CA LEU A 117 0.74 -10.02 -3.58
C LEU A 117 0.53 -11.28 -2.70
N PHE A 118 0.84 -12.44 -3.26
CA PHE A 118 0.80 -13.75 -2.62
C PHE A 118 1.92 -13.90 -1.57
N SER A 119 1.60 -14.53 -0.44
CA SER A 119 2.58 -14.86 0.60
C SER A 119 2.08 -16.05 1.40
N ASP A 120 2.35 -17.26 0.96
CA ASP A 120 1.96 -18.52 1.61
C ASP A 120 0.48 -18.59 2.02
N TYR A 121 -0.42 -18.06 1.18
CA TYR A 121 -1.84 -17.92 1.48
C TYR A 121 -2.21 -17.08 2.73
N ALA A 122 -1.25 -16.43 3.40
CA ALA A 122 -1.54 -15.57 4.54
C ALA A 122 -2.60 -14.51 4.20
N VAL A 123 -3.61 -14.36 5.06
CA VAL A 123 -4.53 -13.21 4.98
C VAL A 123 -3.79 -11.96 5.45
N LYS A 124 -4.12 -10.81 4.84
CA LYS A 124 -3.32 -9.60 4.98
C LYS A 124 -4.18 -8.37 5.21
N SER A 125 -4.04 -7.74 6.38
CA SER A 125 -4.55 -6.38 6.63
C SER A 125 -3.45 -5.36 6.39
N ARG A 126 -3.84 -4.16 5.96
CA ARG A 126 -2.92 -3.06 5.67
C ARG A 126 -3.50 -1.75 6.12
N THR A 127 -2.62 -0.85 6.55
CA THR A 127 -2.99 0.53 6.86
C THR A 127 -1.97 1.51 6.29
N LEU A 128 -2.44 2.71 6.00
CA LEU A 128 -1.66 3.84 5.54
C LEU A 128 -1.88 5.00 6.52
N TYR A 129 -0.86 5.33 7.30
CA TYR A 129 -0.85 6.49 8.16
C TYR A 129 -0.05 7.60 7.49
N ILE A 130 -0.69 8.75 7.26
CA ILE A 130 -0.06 9.97 6.79
C ILE A 130 -0.14 11.00 7.93
N PRO A 131 0.97 11.63 8.35
CA PRO A 131 0.98 12.57 9.47
C PRO A 131 -0.06 13.69 9.34
N PRO A 132 -0.58 14.23 10.46
CA PRO A 132 -1.40 15.43 10.45
C PRO A 132 -0.70 16.59 9.71
N GLY A 133 -1.47 17.34 8.91
CA GLY A 133 -0.95 18.48 8.14
C GLY A 133 -0.07 18.12 6.93
N LYS A 134 0.08 16.82 6.60
CA LYS A 134 0.77 16.35 5.41
C LYS A 134 -0.22 15.66 4.45
N THR A 135 0.12 15.71 3.17
CA THR A 135 -0.70 15.22 2.06
C THR A 135 0.18 14.40 1.13
N ALA A 136 -0.34 13.29 0.61
CA ALA A 136 0.30 12.53 -0.46
C ALA A 136 -0.11 13.09 -1.83
N HIS A 137 0.76 12.95 -2.83
CA HIS A 137 0.47 13.36 -4.20
C HIS A 137 0.15 12.15 -5.07
N TYR A 138 -0.87 12.31 -5.92
CA TYR A 138 -1.24 11.29 -6.90
C TYR A 138 -0.06 10.98 -7.85
N ALA A 139 0.17 9.69 -8.08
CA ALA A 139 1.08 9.19 -9.10
C ALA A 139 0.33 8.20 -10.01
N PRO A 140 0.33 8.39 -11.34
CA PRO A 140 -0.49 7.58 -12.25
C PRO A 140 0.01 6.14 -12.40
N VAL A 141 1.32 5.91 -12.27
CA VAL A 141 1.99 4.62 -12.54
C VAL A 141 2.68 4.08 -11.30
N ASP A 142 3.43 4.93 -10.61
CA ASP A 142 4.23 4.57 -9.44
C ASP A 142 3.39 4.46 -8.16
N ALA A 143 4.05 4.17 -7.04
CA ALA A 143 3.41 4.36 -5.74
C ALA A 143 3.03 5.83 -5.57
N LEU A 144 1.97 6.10 -4.80
CA LEU A 144 1.64 7.47 -4.40
C LEU A 144 2.89 8.14 -3.83
N ASP A 145 3.07 9.42 -4.13
CA ASP A 145 4.16 10.19 -3.52
C ASP A 145 3.76 10.52 -2.09
N LEU A 146 4.37 9.79 -1.16
CA LEU A 146 3.98 9.81 0.25
C LEU A 146 4.96 10.70 1.03
N PRO A 147 4.49 11.63 1.87
CA PRO A 147 5.37 12.55 2.57
C PRO A 147 6.21 11.84 3.65
N VAL A 148 7.32 12.45 4.06
CA VAL A 148 8.11 12.01 5.22
C VAL A 148 7.21 11.91 6.47
N GLY A 149 7.45 10.87 7.26
CA GLY A 149 6.65 10.50 8.44
C GLY A 149 5.50 9.54 8.12
N THR A 150 5.28 9.19 6.85
CA THR A 150 4.29 8.17 6.46
C THR A 150 4.68 6.80 7.01
N LEU A 151 3.68 6.05 7.50
CA LEU A 151 3.83 4.66 7.95
C LEU A 151 2.88 3.77 7.13
N ILE A 152 3.42 2.72 6.52
CA ILE A 152 2.61 1.68 5.86
C ILE A 152 2.76 0.40 6.66
N THR A 153 1.64 -0.13 7.15
CA THR A 153 1.65 -1.41 7.85
C THR A 153 1.10 -2.53 6.97
N LYS A 154 1.66 -3.72 7.11
CA LYS A 154 1.13 -4.95 6.53
C LYS A 154 1.23 -6.06 7.55
N THR A 155 0.09 -6.53 8.03
CA THR A 155 -0.01 -7.62 8.99
C THR A 155 -0.36 -8.91 8.25
N PHE A 156 0.35 -9.99 8.55
CA PHE A 156 0.16 -11.30 7.96
C PHE A 156 -0.38 -12.26 9.02
N ALA A 157 -1.47 -12.92 8.68
CA ALA A 157 -2.17 -13.80 9.59
C ALA A 157 -2.66 -15.08 8.90
N PHE A 158 -2.97 -16.08 9.70
CA PHE A 158 -3.50 -17.36 9.27
C PHE A 158 -4.76 -17.71 10.06
N PRO A 159 -5.92 -17.76 9.41
CA PRO A 159 -7.10 -18.43 9.95
C PRO A 159 -6.80 -19.91 10.16
N ALA A 160 -7.35 -20.52 11.21
CA ALA A 160 -7.26 -21.98 11.39
C ALA A 160 -7.94 -22.76 10.24
N ASP A 161 -8.96 -22.15 9.62
CA ASP A 161 -9.69 -22.69 8.46
C ASP A 161 -9.95 -21.59 7.42
N MET A 162 -9.36 -21.71 6.25
CA MET A 162 -9.46 -20.74 5.16
C MET A 162 -10.85 -20.65 4.54
N ARG A 163 -11.75 -21.60 4.83
CA ARG A 163 -13.17 -21.52 4.48
C ARG A 163 -13.92 -20.54 5.38
N ASN A 164 -13.34 -20.19 6.53
CA ASN A 164 -13.85 -19.21 7.49
C ASN A 164 -12.75 -18.19 7.83
N PRO A 165 -12.32 -17.34 6.88
CA PRO A 165 -11.08 -16.57 7.00
C PRO A 165 -11.10 -15.48 8.07
N ASP A 166 -12.26 -15.19 8.66
CA ASP A 166 -12.44 -14.20 9.73
C ASP A 166 -12.54 -14.84 11.13
N GLN A 167 -12.40 -16.16 11.24
CA GLN A 167 -12.49 -16.91 12.50
C GLN A 167 -11.16 -17.54 12.89
N ASP A 168 -10.88 -17.57 14.18
CA ASP A 168 -9.66 -18.17 14.77
C ASP A 168 -8.39 -17.75 14.02
N VAL A 169 -8.21 -16.44 13.90
CA VAL A 169 -7.17 -15.82 13.07
C VAL A 169 -5.93 -15.56 13.92
N ARG A 170 -4.84 -16.21 13.56
CA ARG A 170 -3.53 -16.09 14.20
C ARG A 170 -2.66 -15.06 13.47
N LEU A 171 -2.37 -13.91 14.08
CA LEU A 171 -1.37 -12.97 13.57
C LEU A 171 0.04 -13.52 13.80
N ILE A 172 0.87 -13.46 12.75
CA ILE A 172 2.25 -13.95 12.78
C ILE A 172 3.24 -12.80 12.76
N GLU A 173 3.07 -11.85 11.85
CA GLU A 173 3.95 -10.70 11.72
C GLU A 173 3.23 -9.43 11.31
N THR A 174 3.83 -8.28 11.63
CA THR A 174 3.49 -6.98 11.07
C THR A 174 4.77 -6.36 10.51
N ARG A 175 4.76 -5.99 9.23
CA ARG A 175 5.85 -5.24 8.62
C ARG A 175 5.47 -3.76 8.56
N VAL A 176 6.35 -2.90 9.01
CA VAL A 176 6.17 -1.44 8.96
C VAL A 176 7.20 -0.87 8.01
N LEU A 177 6.73 -0.19 6.96
CA LEU A 177 7.56 0.72 6.19
C LEU A 177 7.44 2.12 6.79
N VAL A 178 8.57 2.75 7.06
CA VAL A 178 8.66 4.09 7.66
C VAL A 178 9.35 5.02 6.67
N HIS A 179 8.67 6.10 6.27
CA HIS A 179 9.30 7.11 5.43
C HIS A 179 10.08 8.09 6.30
N GLN A 180 11.38 7.85 6.47
CA GLN A 180 12.28 8.75 7.19
C GLN A 180 12.70 9.94 6.31
N PRO A 181 13.26 11.01 6.91
CA PRO A 181 13.92 12.08 6.18
C PRO A 181 14.97 11.58 5.18
N SER A 182 15.64 10.46 5.50
CA SER A 182 16.65 9.80 4.68
C SER A 182 16.09 8.75 3.70
N GLY A 183 14.78 8.65 3.57
CA GLY A 183 14.11 7.66 2.72
C GLY A 183 13.42 6.53 3.48
N TRP A 184 12.97 5.51 2.76
CA TRP A 184 12.18 4.42 3.33
C TRP A 184 13.01 3.41 4.11
N GLU A 185 12.48 2.95 5.23
CA GLU A 185 13.04 1.86 6.03
C GLU A 185 12.00 0.76 6.26
N ALA A 186 12.45 -0.50 6.28
CA ALA A 186 11.59 -1.65 6.53
C ALA A 186 11.87 -2.30 7.90
N TRP A 187 10.82 -2.47 8.69
CA TRP A 187 10.91 -2.96 10.07
C TRP A 187 9.94 -4.12 10.31
N PRO A 188 10.43 -5.37 10.38
CA PRO A 188 9.60 -6.54 10.67
C PRO A 188 9.37 -6.72 12.18
N TYR A 189 8.11 -6.97 12.56
CA TYR A 189 7.68 -7.28 13.93
C TYR A 189 7.02 -8.65 13.98
N VAL A 190 7.26 -9.42 15.03
CA VAL A 190 6.72 -10.78 15.20
C VAL A 190 5.84 -10.85 16.42
N TRP A 191 4.62 -11.34 16.22
CA TRP A 191 3.63 -11.51 17.29
C TRP A 191 4.03 -12.65 18.24
N ASN A 192 3.73 -12.46 19.53
CA ASN A 192 3.92 -13.47 20.56
C ASN A 192 2.84 -14.57 20.52
N ALA A 193 3.07 -15.65 21.27
CA ALA A 193 2.14 -16.78 21.37
C ALA A 193 0.78 -16.34 21.92
N GLU A 194 0.80 -15.39 22.85
CA GLU A 194 -0.35 -14.87 23.58
C GLU A 194 -1.21 -13.90 22.75
N GLN A 195 -0.73 -13.45 21.58
CA GLN A 195 -1.39 -12.46 20.70
C GLN A 195 -1.64 -11.10 21.36
N THR A 196 -0.74 -10.68 22.26
CA THR A 196 -0.85 -9.41 22.99
C THR A 196 0.11 -8.35 22.46
N GLU A 197 1.22 -8.72 21.83
CA GLU A 197 2.22 -7.78 21.33
C GLU A 197 3.04 -8.38 20.18
N ALA A 198 3.57 -7.51 19.31
CA ALA A 198 4.60 -7.86 18.35
C ALA A 198 5.91 -7.12 18.64
N THR A 199 7.02 -7.84 18.66
CA THR A 199 8.34 -7.27 18.94
C THR A 199 9.20 -7.21 17.69
N LEU A 200 10.00 -6.15 17.58
CA LEU A 200 10.92 -5.94 16.48
C LEU A 200 11.85 -7.15 16.30
N ALA A 201 11.94 -7.64 15.07
CA ALA A 201 12.65 -8.85 14.71
C ALA A 201 13.60 -8.61 13.52
N THR A 202 14.60 -7.75 13.71
CA THR A 202 15.55 -7.35 12.64
C THR A 202 16.19 -8.54 11.91
N GLY A 203 16.48 -9.64 12.60
CA GLY A 203 17.03 -10.87 12.02
C GLY A 203 16.00 -11.80 11.35
N GLY A 204 14.73 -11.43 11.29
CA GLY A 204 13.64 -12.30 10.84
C GLY A 204 13.32 -13.40 11.86
N ARG A 205 12.35 -14.26 11.55
CA ARG A 205 11.95 -15.41 12.38
C ARG A 205 11.37 -16.51 11.51
N VAL A 206 11.34 -17.74 12.04
CA VAL A 206 10.59 -18.85 11.46
C VAL A 206 9.51 -19.28 12.45
N ARG A 207 8.30 -19.51 11.97
CA ARG A 207 7.15 -20.01 12.74
C ARG A 207 6.54 -21.20 12.03
N ASP A 208 6.17 -22.21 12.80
CA ASP A 208 5.36 -23.30 12.25
C ASP A 208 3.93 -22.78 12.09
N VAL A 209 3.35 -23.05 10.93
CA VAL A 209 1.98 -22.64 10.57
C VAL A 209 1.23 -23.88 10.12
N THR A 210 0.01 -24.02 10.62
CA THR A 210 -0.93 -25.06 10.21
C THR A 210 -2.31 -24.45 10.03
N PHE A 211 -2.97 -24.77 8.92
CA PHE A 211 -4.36 -24.35 8.64
C PHE A 211 -5.06 -25.39 7.76
N THR A 212 -6.40 -25.32 7.70
CA THR A 212 -7.21 -26.06 6.73
C THR A 212 -7.45 -25.19 5.51
N ASP A 213 -7.09 -25.66 4.32
CA ASP A 213 -7.29 -24.90 3.08
C ASP A 213 -8.76 -24.87 2.62
N THR A 214 -9.02 -24.18 1.51
CA THR A 214 -10.36 -24.02 0.93
C THR A 214 -10.98 -25.34 0.45
N GLU A 215 -10.15 -26.34 0.14
CA GLU A 215 -10.58 -27.69 -0.25
C GLU A 215 -10.80 -28.61 0.97
N GLY A 216 -10.45 -28.16 2.17
CA GLY A 216 -10.57 -28.91 3.42
C GLY A 216 -9.34 -29.74 3.78
N ALA A 217 -8.22 -29.60 3.05
CA ALA A 217 -6.98 -30.29 3.37
C ALA A 217 -6.14 -29.51 4.39
N THR A 218 -5.50 -30.23 5.32
CA THR A 218 -4.56 -29.62 6.27
C THR A 218 -3.25 -29.28 5.57
N ARG A 219 -2.81 -28.03 5.69
CA ARG A 219 -1.51 -27.53 5.26
C ARG A 219 -0.65 -27.27 6.47
N SER A 220 0.62 -27.67 6.43
CA SER A 220 1.59 -27.43 7.49
C SER A 220 2.96 -27.13 6.90
N PHE A 221 3.58 -26.04 7.29
CA PHE A 221 4.88 -25.60 6.77
C PHE A 221 5.56 -24.62 7.74
N ARG A 222 6.82 -24.29 7.44
CA ARG A 222 7.63 -23.34 8.22
C ARG A 222 7.58 -21.96 7.57
N TYR A 223 6.71 -21.09 8.08
CA TYR A 223 6.59 -19.71 7.61
C TYR A 223 7.82 -18.88 7.99
N ALA A 224 8.40 -18.19 7.01
CA ALA A 224 9.58 -17.36 7.18
C ALA A 224 9.22 -15.86 7.17
N VAL A 225 9.36 -15.23 8.34
CA VAL A 225 9.35 -13.78 8.50
C VAL A 225 10.71 -13.23 8.03
N PRO A 226 10.77 -12.36 7.01
CA PRO A 226 12.03 -11.86 6.48
C PRO A 226 12.75 -10.97 7.50
N SER A 227 14.08 -10.99 7.44
CA SER A 227 14.92 -10.01 8.13
C SER A 227 14.82 -8.63 7.49
N LYS A 228 15.26 -7.59 8.21
CA LYS A 228 15.34 -6.21 7.69
C LYS A 228 16.10 -6.15 6.36
N ASN A 229 17.22 -6.87 6.25
CA ASN A 229 18.03 -6.90 5.02
C ASN A 229 17.34 -7.68 3.89
N GLN A 230 16.53 -8.69 4.21
CA GLN A 230 15.77 -9.41 3.19
C GLN A 230 14.61 -8.57 2.63
N CYS A 231 14.03 -7.65 3.41
CA CYS A 231 13.02 -6.72 2.90
C CYS A 231 13.54 -5.93 1.68
N GLN A 232 14.83 -5.59 1.67
CA GLN A 232 15.48 -4.84 0.59
C GLN A 232 15.47 -5.60 -0.75
N GLN A 233 15.44 -6.93 -0.73
CA GLN A 233 15.45 -7.74 -1.96
C GLN A 233 14.23 -7.51 -2.86
N CYS A 234 13.11 -7.08 -2.27
CA CYS A 234 11.89 -6.74 -3.01
C CYS A 234 11.64 -5.23 -3.10
N HIS A 235 12.13 -4.46 -2.13
CA HIS A 235 11.83 -3.04 -2.01
C HIS A 235 12.89 -2.12 -2.63
N HIS A 236 14.10 -2.60 -2.93
CA HIS A 236 15.11 -1.79 -3.60
C HIS A 236 14.83 -1.64 -5.09
N LEU A 237 14.82 -0.39 -5.54
CA LEU A 237 14.96 -0.02 -6.95
C LEU A 237 16.21 0.83 -7.11
N VAL A 238 16.79 0.79 -8.29
CA VAL A 238 17.87 1.68 -8.71
C VAL A 238 17.25 3.01 -9.17
N ASP A 239 17.67 4.11 -8.56
CA ASP A 239 17.24 5.45 -8.96
C ASP A 239 18.01 5.99 -10.17
N GLU A 240 17.77 7.24 -10.54
CA GLU A 240 18.41 7.88 -11.70
C GLU A 240 19.91 8.12 -11.50
N GLN A 241 20.36 8.16 -10.25
CA GLN A 241 21.75 8.33 -9.86
C GLN A 241 22.50 6.99 -9.75
N GLY A 242 21.78 5.88 -9.87
CA GLY A 242 22.34 4.53 -9.78
C GLY A 242 22.35 3.96 -8.36
N GLU A 243 21.75 4.63 -7.39
CA GLU A 243 21.72 4.22 -5.99
C GLU A 243 20.54 3.28 -5.69
N GLN A 244 20.72 2.37 -4.74
CA GLN A 244 19.66 1.48 -4.29
C GLN A 244 18.82 2.14 -3.20
N VAL A 245 17.53 2.33 -3.49
CA VAL A 245 16.59 3.02 -2.61
C VAL A 245 15.33 2.18 -2.37
N LEU A 246 14.88 2.11 -1.12
CA LEU A 246 13.64 1.42 -0.77
C LEU A 246 12.42 2.18 -1.29
N HIS A 247 11.45 1.44 -1.85
CA HIS A 247 10.19 1.98 -2.33
C HIS A 247 8.99 1.13 -1.89
N PRO A 248 7.82 1.74 -1.60
CA PRO A 248 6.57 1.01 -1.44
C PRO A 248 6.16 0.29 -2.73
N ILE A 249 5.57 -0.91 -2.59
CA ILE A 249 5.16 -1.73 -3.75
C ILE A 249 3.68 -1.56 -4.08
N GLY A 250 2.81 -1.67 -3.08
CA GLY A 250 1.37 -1.88 -3.30
C GLY A 250 0.50 -0.61 -3.30
N VAL A 251 1.00 0.51 -2.79
CA VAL A 251 0.23 1.76 -2.63
C VAL A 251 0.21 2.54 -3.96
N LYS A 252 -0.20 1.88 -5.04
CA LYS A 252 -0.31 2.45 -6.39
C LYS A 252 -1.78 2.70 -6.73
N ALA A 253 -2.06 3.82 -7.41
CA ALA A 253 -3.43 4.24 -7.70
C ALA A 253 -4.30 3.12 -8.30
N ARG A 254 -3.81 2.41 -9.31
CA ARG A 254 -4.57 1.32 -9.97
C ARG A 254 -4.97 0.15 -9.07
N TYR A 255 -4.22 -0.12 -8.00
CA TYR A 255 -4.57 -1.17 -7.05
C TYR A 255 -5.52 -0.67 -5.95
N LEU A 256 -5.48 0.64 -5.68
CA LEU A 256 -6.31 1.31 -4.69
C LEU A 256 -7.66 1.75 -5.26
N HIS A 257 -7.78 1.94 -6.57
CA HIS A 257 -9.02 2.29 -7.28
C HIS A 257 -10.02 1.12 -7.27
N ARG A 258 -10.58 0.88 -6.09
CA ARG A 258 -11.59 -0.12 -5.77
C ARG A 258 -12.33 0.36 -4.53
N THR A 259 -13.50 -0.20 -4.32
CA THR A 259 -14.30 0.09 -3.14
C THR A 259 -13.76 -0.63 -1.90
N ASN A 260 -13.88 0.04 -0.75
CA ASN A 260 -13.66 -0.49 0.58
C ASN A 260 -14.71 0.09 1.55
N THR A 261 -14.92 -0.56 2.69
CA THR A 261 -15.89 -0.14 3.70
C THR A 261 -15.23 0.76 4.75
N TYR A 262 -15.73 1.99 4.91
CA TYR A 262 -15.31 2.93 5.95
C TYR A 262 -16.53 3.34 6.78
N GLY A 263 -16.50 3.03 8.08
CA GLY A 263 -17.63 3.34 8.98
C GLY A 263 -18.97 2.72 8.54
N GLY A 264 -18.92 1.54 7.89
CA GLY A 264 -20.11 0.88 7.33
C GLY A 264 -20.55 1.41 5.95
N VAL A 265 -19.81 2.35 5.35
CA VAL A 265 -20.12 2.94 4.05
C VAL A 265 -19.08 2.53 3.03
N GLU A 266 -19.52 2.02 1.90
CA GLU A 266 -18.69 1.73 0.74
C GLU A 266 -18.20 3.05 0.09
N ARG A 267 -16.88 3.17 -0.11
CA ARG A 267 -16.24 4.31 -0.80
C ARG A 267 -15.11 3.79 -1.69
N ASP A 268 -14.83 4.46 -2.80
CA ASP A 268 -13.54 4.28 -3.45
C ASP A 268 -12.41 4.77 -2.54
N GLN A 269 -11.31 4.01 -2.47
CA GLN A 269 -10.25 4.31 -1.50
C GLN A 269 -9.44 5.56 -1.86
N LEU A 270 -9.26 5.86 -3.14
CA LEU A 270 -8.54 7.07 -3.57
C LEU A 270 -9.39 8.32 -3.29
N GLU A 271 -10.69 8.26 -3.64
CA GLU A 271 -11.63 9.33 -3.32
C GLU A 271 -11.77 9.51 -1.80
N TYR A 272 -11.76 8.42 -1.03
CA TYR A 272 -11.81 8.49 0.43
C TYR A 272 -10.56 9.19 1.00
N LEU A 273 -9.35 8.82 0.56
CA LEU A 273 -8.12 9.51 0.96
C LEU A 273 -8.15 11.00 0.59
N ALA A 274 -8.64 11.34 -0.60
CA ALA A 274 -8.81 12.72 -1.03
C ALA A 274 -9.80 13.50 -0.16
N SER A 275 -10.93 12.88 0.21
CA SER A 275 -11.94 13.49 1.08
C SER A 275 -11.43 13.77 2.51
N LEU A 276 -10.41 13.02 2.96
CA LEU A 276 -9.72 13.24 4.23
C LEU A 276 -8.60 14.30 4.13
N GLY A 277 -8.38 14.90 2.95
CA GLY A 277 -7.25 15.79 2.69
C GLY A 277 -5.89 15.08 2.70
N LYS A 278 -5.87 13.74 2.56
CA LYS A 278 -4.66 12.91 2.61
C LYS A 278 -4.06 12.60 1.24
N LEU A 279 -4.79 12.86 0.16
CA LEU A 279 -4.34 12.70 -1.21
C LEU A 279 -4.81 13.90 -2.04
N ASP A 280 -3.91 14.49 -2.82
CA ASP A 280 -4.24 15.51 -3.81
C ASP A 280 -3.89 15.06 -5.23
N GLY A 281 -4.22 15.91 -6.22
CA GLY A 281 -3.89 15.66 -7.63
C GLY A 281 -4.66 14.50 -8.27
N LEU A 282 -5.72 13.99 -7.63
CA LEU A 282 -6.53 12.92 -8.18
C LEU A 282 -7.26 13.41 -9.45
N PRO A 283 -7.11 12.74 -10.60
CA PRO A 283 -7.85 13.09 -11.82
C PRO A 283 -9.34 12.74 -11.68
N ALA A 284 -10.13 13.06 -12.72
CA ALA A 284 -11.53 12.69 -12.74
C ALA A 284 -11.70 11.16 -12.63
N PRO A 285 -12.75 10.64 -11.96
CA PRO A 285 -12.91 9.19 -11.75
C PRO A 285 -12.88 8.34 -13.03
N ALA A 286 -13.33 8.89 -14.16
CA ALA A 286 -13.30 8.23 -15.46
C ALA A 286 -11.88 8.00 -16.03
N GLU A 287 -10.89 8.75 -15.54
CA GLU A 287 -9.48 8.68 -15.97
C GLU A 287 -8.62 7.83 -15.04
N LEU A 288 -9.16 7.41 -13.88
CA LEU A 288 -8.40 6.64 -12.90
C LEU A 288 -8.14 5.21 -13.40
N PRO A 289 -6.87 4.76 -13.44
CA PRO A 289 -6.56 3.40 -13.83
C PRO A 289 -7.13 2.42 -12.81
N LYS A 290 -7.52 1.23 -13.25
CA LYS A 290 -8.05 0.17 -12.37
C LYS A 290 -7.46 -1.17 -12.76
N ALA A 291 -6.67 -1.75 -11.85
CA ALA A 291 -6.22 -3.13 -11.99
C ALA A 291 -7.38 -4.08 -11.59
N PRO A 292 -7.67 -5.14 -12.37
CA PRO A 292 -8.70 -6.11 -12.01
C PRO A 292 -8.31 -6.93 -10.78
N ASP A 293 -9.28 -7.64 -10.21
CA ASP A 293 -8.98 -8.85 -9.44
C ASP A 293 -8.53 -9.93 -10.45
N ALA A 294 -7.28 -10.38 -10.34
CA ALA A 294 -6.69 -11.34 -11.27
C ALA A 294 -7.42 -12.70 -11.27
N PHE A 295 -8.14 -13.02 -10.20
CA PHE A 295 -8.83 -14.29 -10.02
C PHE A 295 -10.34 -14.20 -10.27
N ASP A 296 -10.88 -13.02 -10.57
CA ASP A 296 -12.25 -12.86 -11.04
C ASP A 296 -12.29 -12.88 -12.58
N PRO A 297 -12.80 -13.95 -13.23
CA PRO A 297 -12.85 -14.03 -14.69
C PRO A 297 -13.76 -12.98 -15.33
N GLN A 298 -14.66 -12.33 -14.57
CA GLN A 298 -15.50 -11.24 -15.06
C GLN A 298 -14.83 -9.87 -14.95
N ALA A 299 -13.74 -9.76 -14.18
CA ALA A 299 -13.08 -8.47 -13.95
C ALA A 299 -12.27 -7.97 -15.17
N ALA A 300 -11.69 -8.89 -15.95
CA ALA A 300 -11.01 -8.59 -17.22
C ALA A 300 -10.73 -9.86 -18.03
N ASN A 301 -10.28 -9.67 -19.28
CA ASN A 301 -9.78 -10.78 -20.10
C ASN A 301 -8.55 -11.47 -19.46
N LEU A 302 -8.24 -12.68 -19.93
CA LEU A 302 -7.18 -13.52 -19.37
C LEU A 302 -5.80 -12.85 -19.36
N ASP A 303 -5.43 -12.17 -20.45
CA ASP A 303 -4.14 -11.47 -20.54
C ASP A 303 -4.00 -10.38 -19.49
N THR A 304 -5.01 -9.51 -19.36
CA THR A 304 -5.01 -8.44 -18.37
C THR A 304 -4.94 -8.97 -16.94
N ARG A 305 -5.65 -10.07 -16.63
CA ARG A 305 -5.61 -10.71 -15.32
C ARG A 305 -4.25 -11.32 -15.01
N ALA A 306 -3.67 -12.06 -15.95
CA ALA A 306 -2.35 -12.66 -15.82
C ALA A 306 -1.25 -11.60 -15.67
N ARG A 307 -1.27 -10.55 -16.50
CA ARG A 307 -0.35 -9.40 -16.41
C ARG A 307 -0.49 -8.65 -15.09
N THR A 308 -1.70 -8.53 -14.54
CA THR A 308 -1.94 -7.93 -13.21
C THR A 308 -1.34 -8.78 -12.09
N TYR A 309 -1.50 -10.10 -12.17
CA TYR A 309 -0.90 -11.04 -11.23
C TYR A 309 0.64 -10.96 -11.25
N LEU A 310 1.24 -10.99 -12.44
CA LEU A 310 2.70 -10.86 -12.62
C LEU A 310 3.20 -9.50 -12.12
N ASP A 311 2.44 -8.44 -12.35
CA ASP A 311 2.86 -7.11 -11.95
C ASP A 311 2.96 -6.98 -10.42
N ILE A 312 1.91 -7.30 -9.66
CA ILE A 312 1.95 -7.15 -8.20
C ILE A 312 2.93 -8.15 -7.56
N ASN A 313 3.06 -9.37 -8.10
CA ASN A 313 3.87 -10.43 -7.49
C ASN A 313 5.34 -10.45 -7.94
N CYS A 314 5.67 -9.87 -9.09
CA CYS A 314 6.99 -10.06 -9.71
C CYS A 314 7.62 -8.76 -10.22
N ALA A 315 6.83 -7.81 -10.74
CA ALA A 315 7.38 -6.65 -11.43
C ALA A 315 8.19 -5.71 -10.54
N HIS A 316 7.96 -5.69 -9.22
CA HIS A 316 8.80 -4.91 -8.31
C HIS A 316 10.28 -5.32 -8.36
N CYS A 317 10.59 -6.58 -8.66
CA CYS A 317 11.96 -7.04 -8.96
C CYS A 317 12.24 -7.10 -10.47
N HIS A 318 11.26 -7.51 -11.27
CA HIS A 318 11.35 -7.69 -12.71
C HIS A 318 10.84 -6.46 -13.47
N ASN A 319 11.57 -5.36 -13.34
CA ASN A 319 11.38 -4.12 -14.10
C ASN A 319 12.76 -3.48 -14.39
N PRO A 320 12.86 -2.47 -15.26
CA PRO A 320 14.13 -1.86 -15.63
C PRO A 320 14.96 -1.28 -14.47
N LYS A 321 14.32 -0.91 -13.35
CA LYS A 321 14.96 -0.39 -12.13
C LYS A 321 15.16 -1.45 -11.04
N GLY A 322 14.57 -2.64 -11.19
CA GLY A 322 14.66 -3.72 -10.22
C GLY A 322 15.86 -4.63 -10.47
N THR A 323 16.51 -5.13 -9.42
CA THR A 323 17.74 -5.93 -9.54
C THR A 323 17.57 -7.17 -10.45
N ALA A 324 16.45 -7.86 -10.34
CA ALA A 324 16.19 -9.04 -11.18
C ALA A 324 15.92 -8.63 -12.64
N GLY A 325 15.21 -7.53 -12.88
CA GLY A 325 14.96 -7.01 -14.22
C GLY A 325 16.25 -6.53 -14.90
N ILE A 326 17.11 -5.80 -14.20
CA ILE A 326 18.41 -5.34 -14.74
C ILE A 326 19.27 -6.52 -15.20
N THR A 327 19.36 -7.58 -14.39
CA THR A 327 20.21 -8.74 -14.71
C THR A 327 19.59 -9.71 -15.72
N SER A 328 18.28 -9.93 -15.64
CA SER A 328 17.59 -10.90 -16.51
C SER A 328 17.07 -10.31 -17.81
N GLN A 329 16.88 -8.99 -17.86
CA GLN A 329 16.12 -8.27 -18.90
C GLN A 329 14.69 -8.82 -19.08
N LEU A 330 14.11 -9.42 -18.03
CA LEU A 330 12.71 -9.83 -17.97
C LEU A 330 11.91 -8.75 -17.23
N PHE A 331 10.95 -8.15 -17.94
CA PHE A 331 10.15 -7.02 -17.47
C PHE A 331 8.67 -7.41 -17.41
N LEU A 332 8.15 -7.52 -16.20
CA LEU A 332 6.81 -8.02 -15.89
C LEU A 332 5.84 -6.91 -15.45
N ASN A 333 6.29 -5.65 -15.50
CA ASN A 333 5.44 -4.49 -15.22
C ASN A 333 4.27 -4.41 -16.20
N PHE A 334 3.10 -3.98 -15.71
CA PHE A 334 1.84 -4.01 -16.44
C PHE A 334 1.87 -3.22 -17.77
N ASP A 335 2.69 -2.19 -17.85
CA ASP A 335 2.85 -1.27 -19.00
C ASP A 335 3.93 -1.72 -20.00
N ASN A 336 4.64 -2.84 -19.76
CA ASN A 336 5.59 -3.36 -20.74
C ASN A 336 4.87 -3.90 -22.01
N THR A 337 5.10 -3.27 -23.15
CA THR A 337 4.52 -3.64 -24.45
C THR A 337 5.44 -4.51 -25.32
N SER A 338 6.72 -4.65 -24.95
CA SER A 338 7.67 -5.45 -25.71
C SER A 338 7.53 -6.93 -25.34
N LEU A 339 7.07 -7.73 -26.31
CA LEU A 339 6.92 -9.19 -26.14
C LEU A 339 8.26 -9.87 -25.81
N PHE A 340 9.35 -9.40 -26.41
CA PHE A 340 10.68 -9.96 -26.15
C PHE A 340 11.11 -9.75 -24.69
N SER A 341 11.03 -8.52 -24.16
CA SER A 341 11.40 -8.27 -22.76
C SER A 341 10.35 -8.78 -21.77
N LEU A 342 9.10 -9.01 -22.20
CA LEU A 342 8.11 -9.76 -21.44
C LEU A 342 8.49 -11.25 -21.27
N GLY A 343 9.36 -11.76 -22.14
CA GLY A 343 9.90 -13.13 -22.07
C GLY A 343 9.57 -14.01 -23.26
N GLU A 344 8.80 -13.54 -24.24
CA GLU A 344 8.38 -14.35 -25.40
C GLU A 344 9.59 -14.78 -26.23
N CYS A 345 9.84 -16.11 -26.27
CA CYS A 345 10.99 -16.72 -26.94
C CYS A 345 12.33 -16.07 -26.59
N LYS A 346 12.43 -15.46 -25.40
CA LYS A 346 13.65 -14.85 -24.90
C LYS A 346 14.40 -15.86 -24.02
N ARG A 347 15.69 -16.04 -24.27
CA ARG A 347 16.55 -16.83 -23.38
C ARG A 347 16.79 -16.05 -22.08
N PRO A 348 16.77 -16.70 -20.91
CA PRO A 348 16.91 -16.03 -19.63
C PRO A 348 18.31 -15.43 -19.48
N GLY A 349 18.40 -14.21 -18.95
CA GLY A 349 19.70 -13.61 -18.60
C GLY A 349 20.32 -14.21 -17.33
N SER A 350 19.51 -14.67 -16.37
CA SER A 350 19.98 -15.04 -15.02
C SER A 350 19.18 -16.16 -14.33
N ALA A 351 18.56 -17.08 -15.08
CA ALA A 351 17.75 -18.16 -14.48
C ALA A 351 18.56 -19.34 -13.91
N GLY A 352 19.82 -19.53 -14.36
CA GLY A 352 20.62 -20.71 -14.01
C GLY A 352 20.18 -21.97 -14.76
N ALA A 353 20.72 -23.13 -14.35
CA ALA A 353 20.41 -24.42 -14.98
C ALA A 353 19.26 -25.15 -14.28
N GLY A 354 18.61 -26.08 -14.99
CA GLY A 354 17.59 -26.97 -14.43
C GLY A 354 16.26 -26.27 -14.10
N VAL A 355 15.92 -25.20 -14.83
CA VAL A 355 14.72 -24.37 -14.62
C VAL A 355 13.55 -24.71 -15.57
N GLY A 356 13.47 -25.97 -16.01
CA GLY A 356 12.33 -26.50 -16.75
C GLY A 356 12.24 -26.15 -18.24
N GLY A 357 13.00 -25.18 -18.74
CA GLY A 357 12.95 -24.77 -20.14
C GLY A 357 14.20 -24.00 -20.61
N GLU A 358 14.20 -23.64 -21.90
CA GLU A 358 15.25 -22.82 -22.52
C GLU A 358 14.88 -21.33 -22.59
N PHE A 359 13.60 -21.01 -22.66
CA PHE A 359 13.08 -19.66 -22.85
C PHE A 359 12.22 -19.23 -21.65
N ASP A 360 12.24 -17.92 -21.35
CA ASP A 360 11.44 -17.31 -20.30
C ASP A 360 9.95 -17.67 -20.47
N ILE A 361 9.42 -17.49 -21.69
CA ILE A 361 8.08 -17.90 -22.11
C ILE A 361 8.13 -18.56 -23.49
N VAL A 362 7.50 -19.74 -23.62
CA VAL A 362 7.23 -20.42 -24.90
C VAL A 362 5.73 -20.31 -25.19
N PRO A 363 5.30 -19.48 -26.14
CA PRO A 363 3.88 -19.29 -26.46
C PRO A 363 3.17 -20.61 -26.77
N GLY A 364 2.05 -20.85 -26.11
CA GLY A 364 1.25 -22.07 -26.25
C GLY A 364 1.75 -23.26 -25.42
N LYS A 365 2.87 -23.12 -24.69
CA LYS A 365 3.51 -24.22 -23.95
C LYS A 365 4.04 -23.79 -22.59
N HIS A 366 3.14 -23.73 -21.61
CA HIS A 366 3.52 -23.34 -20.25
C HIS A 366 4.54 -24.31 -19.60
N ASP A 367 4.46 -25.60 -19.91
CA ASP A 367 5.32 -26.65 -19.36
C ASP A 367 6.78 -26.57 -19.88
N GLU A 368 6.98 -25.95 -21.05
CA GLU A 368 8.32 -25.63 -21.58
C GLU A 368 8.81 -24.22 -21.17
N SER A 369 8.01 -23.45 -20.41
CA SER A 369 8.29 -22.05 -20.06
C SER A 369 8.93 -21.90 -18.67
N ILE A 370 10.10 -21.24 -18.60
CA ILE A 370 10.83 -21.02 -17.35
C ILE A 370 9.98 -20.21 -16.35
N LEU A 371 9.26 -19.18 -16.80
CA LEU A 371 8.43 -18.34 -15.94
C LEU A 371 7.43 -19.18 -15.14
N TRP A 372 6.70 -20.07 -15.82
CA TRP A 372 5.72 -20.92 -15.17
C TRP A 372 6.38 -21.96 -14.26
N TYR A 373 7.44 -22.64 -14.73
CA TYR A 373 8.16 -23.64 -13.93
C TYR A 373 8.61 -23.06 -12.59
N ARG A 374 9.25 -21.88 -12.61
CA ARG A 374 9.77 -21.23 -11.40
C ARG A 374 8.66 -20.73 -10.48
N LEU A 375 7.54 -20.29 -11.04
CA LEU A 375 6.34 -19.94 -10.27
C LEU A 375 5.72 -21.19 -9.63
N HIS A 376 5.71 -22.34 -10.31
CA HIS A 376 5.04 -23.55 -9.84
C HIS A 376 5.87 -24.38 -8.84
N THR A 377 7.18 -24.47 -9.03
CA THR A 377 8.04 -25.31 -8.18
C THR A 377 8.24 -24.72 -6.77
N GLU A 378 8.37 -25.61 -5.79
CA GLU A 378 8.77 -25.31 -4.41
C GLU A 378 10.26 -25.65 -4.15
N GLU A 379 10.99 -26.10 -5.19
CA GLU A 379 12.40 -26.45 -5.06
C GLU A 379 13.25 -25.21 -4.80
N SER A 380 13.94 -25.21 -3.64
CA SER A 380 14.83 -24.13 -3.24
C SER A 380 15.89 -23.82 -4.32
N GLY A 381 16.16 -22.54 -4.54
CA GLY A 381 17.04 -22.05 -5.61
C GLY A 381 16.38 -21.96 -6.98
N LYS A 382 15.36 -22.79 -7.26
CA LYS A 382 14.61 -22.75 -8.53
C LYS A 382 13.31 -21.96 -8.44
N MET A 383 12.63 -22.04 -7.29
CA MET A 383 11.37 -21.36 -7.06
C MET A 383 11.48 -19.82 -7.14
N MET A 384 10.40 -19.17 -7.57
CA MET A 384 10.24 -17.72 -7.55
C MET A 384 8.87 -17.28 -7.03
N PRO A 385 8.80 -16.25 -6.18
CA PRO A 385 9.93 -15.54 -5.57
C PRO A 385 10.74 -16.41 -4.59
N GLN A 386 12.02 -16.09 -4.41
CA GLN A 386 12.93 -16.81 -3.50
C GLN A 386 12.67 -16.49 -2.02
N ILE A 387 11.98 -15.37 -1.74
CA ILE A 387 11.58 -14.94 -0.41
C ILE A 387 10.10 -14.60 -0.39
N GLY A 388 9.49 -14.65 0.78
CA GLY A 388 8.06 -14.32 0.94
C GLY A 388 7.10 -15.43 0.50
N ARG A 389 7.62 -16.60 0.10
CA ARG A 389 6.88 -17.84 -0.02
C ARG A 389 7.72 -19.07 0.35
N THR A 390 7.03 -20.14 0.68
CA THR A 390 7.52 -21.49 0.98
C THR A 390 6.65 -22.56 0.30
N ILE A 391 5.38 -22.26 0.03
CA ILE A 391 4.47 -23.11 -0.76
C ILE A 391 4.06 -22.40 -2.05
N HIS A 392 3.74 -23.17 -3.08
CA HIS A 392 3.30 -22.61 -4.36
C HIS A 392 1.88 -22.05 -4.27
N HIS A 393 1.58 -21.07 -5.12
CA HIS A 393 0.25 -20.50 -5.27
C HIS A 393 -0.46 -21.23 -6.42
N ALA A 394 -1.31 -22.20 -6.12
CA ALA A 394 -1.93 -23.05 -7.13
C ALA A 394 -2.73 -22.24 -8.16
N GLU A 395 -3.55 -21.30 -7.70
CA GLU A 395 -4.39 -20.45 -8.54
C GLU A 395 -3.55 -19.50 -9.40
N GLY A 396 -2.49 -18.92 -8.82
CA GLY A 396 -1.54 -18.09 -9.55
C GLY A 396 -0.76 -18.88 -10.62
N SER A 397 -0.32 -20.09 -10.29
CA SER A 397 0.34 -21.00 -11.24
C SER A 397 -0.60 -21.40 -12.37
N GLN A 398 -1.87 -21.72 -12.07
CA GLN A 398 -2.85 -22.07 -13.08
C GLN A 398 -3.18 -20.88 -13.99
N LEU A 399 -3.39 -19.68 -13.43
CA LEU A 399 -3.65 -18.46 -14.20
C LEU A 399 -2.55 -18.20 -15.23
N ILE A 400 -1.29 -18.38 -14.85
CA ILE A 400 -0.14 -18.18 -15.74
C ILE A 400 0.01 -19.33 -16.73
N ALA A 401 -0.34 -20.57 -16.36
CA ALA A 401 -0.40 -21.69 -17.28
C ALA A 401 -1.40 -21.41 -18.41
N ASP A 402 -2.63 -21.04 -18.03
CA ASP A 402 -3.73 -20.73 -18.95
C ASP A 402 -3.36 -19.58 -19.88
N TRP A 403 -2.76 -18.53 -19.32
CA TRP A 403 -2.30 -17.38 -20.10
C TRP A 403 -1.26 -17.76 -21.15
N ILE A 404 -0.22 -18.51 -20.77
CA ILE A 404 0.82 -18.94 -21.72
C ILE A 404 0.25 -19.87 -22.78
N ASN A 405 -0.61 -20.82 -22.39
CA ASN A 405 -1.26 -21.75 -23.33
C ASN A 405 -2.20 -21.04 -24.31
N ALA A 406 -2.85 -19.95 -23.90
CA ALA A 406 -3.72 -19.15 -24.74
C ALA A 406 -2.96 -18.22 -25.71
N MET A 407 -1.65 -18.04 -25.54
CA MET A 407 -0.84 -17.27 -26.48
C MET A 407 -0.82 -17.95 -27.86
N PRO A 408 -0.76 -17.20 -28.97
CA PRO A 408 -0.56 -17.77 -30.29
C PRO A 408 0.73 -18.60 -30.32
N ALA A 409 0.59 -19.91 -30.53
CA ALA A 409 1.72 -20.82 -30.53
C ALA A 409 2.79 -20.41 -31.57
N LYS A 410 4.05 -20.39 -31.14
CA LYS A 410 5.20 -20.04 -31.98
C LYS A 410 6.37 -20.96 -31.68
N THR A 411 7.21 -21.21 -32.68
CA THR A 411 8.49 -21.90 -32.46
C THR A 411 9.56 -20.88 -32.13
N CYS A 412 10.09 -20.95 -30.91
CA CYS A 412 11.26 -20.19 -30.51
C CYS A 412 12.50 -20.82 -31.17
N LYS A 413 13.06 -20.18 -32.21
CA LYS A 413 14.29 -20.61 -32.89
C LYS A 413 15.34 -19.52 -32.81
#